data_AF-A0A1Q3N6M2-F1
#
_entry.id   AF-A0A1Q3N6M2-F1
#
_cell.length_a   1.000
_cell.length_b   1.000
_cell.length_c   1.000
_cell.angle_alpha   90.00
_cell.angle_beta   90.00
_cell.angle_gamma   90.00
#
_symmetry.space_group_name_H-M   'P 1'
#
loop_
_entity.id
_entity.type
_entity.pdbx_description
1 polymer ?
#
loop_
_entity_poly.entity_id
_entity_poly.type
_entity_poly.pdbx_seq_one_letter_code
_entity_poly.pdbx_strand_id
1 'polypeptide(L)'
;MKLQNKFIFKSIVYSSLSLVIYYSPITYAGVEQFCEPNLAINDKNLNGCSNLPVLYPANDSQTNMTLLLSDLGLATIKPMTADANLWDAVYGMVPFDAANLSSLTQNKMPNRRKLLERNDTVFDERCTSFDSGNQAFNTQVQNNKAIPNLEKQILISERKKMNQCGDKIELIAINPNWSITTRQYASYLNASILFYNSNYSAATKIYTVLTTVEDAWLKETSQYMLIRTSLNSAYATGVDKYGDVYLDNINQNLLKQFLDNINAYLKAYPNGQYVASARGFMRRGFWLSKRQDLLVNEIVWQLKNPTSKFYNLEMSELPAEIDRRVFDSSAFNVNNLKDPFFLAVYDLMHMRESSSENYRPISWTQLNAQKELFKTQPELFQYLQAAHLFFVQNKAQEAQNYLPKANAKNSSYLQLSQIFLRGQILEKIGQPQNAEEYWRQQLAQAKDSYQRGLFETALSNHLAIKQDYSAFIGKKAQITQPNLQRNFITQIADTNSLQKLIQSEQSNIDQKQAAIYTLLSKSLVHQQFELFKQSHAFMPKNAMQYKGYNSDNEQLKNKPDLSNFIRNGANITPQLKCSNLETLVNQLIN
;
A
#
# COMPACT_ATOMS: atom_id res chain seq x y z
N MET A 1 -17.03 46.39 -27.14
CA MET A 1 -18.02 46.11 -28.22
C MET A 1 -18.81 44.87 -27.78
N LYS A 2 -19.86 44.93 -26.96
CA LYS A 2 -21.23 45.47 -27.11
C LYS A 2 -22.00 44.97 -28.35
N LEU A 3 -22.99 44.11 -28.10
CA LEU A 3 -24.38 44.00 -28.63
C LEU A 3 -24.84 42.53 -28.39
N GLN A 4 -25.71 42.13 -27.44
CA GLN A 4 -27.04 42.52 -26.96
C GLN A 4 -28.20 42.47 -27.99
N ASN A 5 -29.12 41.50 -27.81
CA ASN A 5 -30.59 41.62 -27.69
C ASN A 5 -31.22 40.22 -27.45
N LYS A 6 -31.99 39.89 -26.37
CA LYS A 6 -33.35 40.32 -25.93
C LYS A 6 -34.46 39.87 -26.91
N PHE A 7 -35.64 39.27 -26.58
CA PHE A 7 -36.38 38.95 -25.33
C PHE A 7 -37.76 38.27 -25.68
N ILE A 8 -38.45 37.67 -24.67
CA ILE A 8 -39.94 37.47 -24.47
C ILE A 8 -40.61 36.23 -25.13
N PHE A 9 -41.57 35.45 -24.58
CA PHE A 9 -42.07 35.01 -23.24
C PHE A 9 -43.39 34.18 -23.43
N LYS A 10 -43.72 33.27 -22.48
CA LYS A 10 -45.03 32.62 -22.11
C LYS A 10 -45.51 31.41 -22.95
N SER A 11 -46.08 30.30 -22.44
CA SER A 11 -46.56 29.89 -21.10
C SER A 11 -46.72 28.35 -20.96
N ILE A 12 -46.40 27.82 -19.77
CA ILE A 12 -47.13 26.84 -18.91
C ILE A 12 -47.67 25.53 -19.51
N VAL A 13 -47.27 24.36 -18.98
CA VAL A 13 -48.10 23.40 -18.18
C VAL A 13 -47.20 22.32 -17.55
N TYR A 14 -47.54 22.01 -16.30
CA TYR A 14 -46.97 21.06 -15.35
C TYR A 14 -46.89 19.60 -15.83
N SER A 15 -45.78 18.92 -15.51
CA SER A 15 -45.83 17.53 -15.02
C SER A 15 -44.59 17.22 -14.18
N SER A 16 -44.83 17.18 -12.88
CA SER A 16 -43.97 16.80 -11.77
C SER A 16 -43.53 15.34 -11.84
N LEU A 17 -42.22 15.09 -11.81
CA LEU A 17 -41.61 13.91 -11.15
C LEU A 17 -40.11 14.20 -10.95
N SER A 18 -39.78 14.93 -9.89
CA SER A 18 -38.39 15.19 -9.50
C SER A 18 -37.88 13.99 -8.67
N LEU A 19 -37.08 13.13 -9.29
CA LEU A 19 -36.11 12.32 -8.56
C LEU A 19 -35.09 13.29 -7.93
N VAL A 20 -35.30 13.65 -6.67
CA VAL A 20 -34.30 14.33 -5.87
C VAL A 20 -33.32 13.28 -5.40
N ILE A 21 -32.24 13.12 -6.17
CA ILE A 21 -31.01 12.49 -5.68
C ILE A 21 -30.47 13.43 -4.59
N TYR A 22 -30.62 13.04 -3.33
CA TYR A 22 -30.04 13.74 -2.20
C TYR A 22 -28.51 13.59 -2.25
N TYR A 23 -27.85 14.50 -2.95
CA TYR A 23 -26.52 14.93 -2.55
C TYR A 23 -26.72 15.93 -1.41
N SER A 24 -26.36 15.54 -0.19
CA SER A 24 -26.15 16.50 0.89
C SER A 24 -24.76 17.12 0.67
N PRO A 25 -24.63 18.39 0.24
CA PRO A 25 -23.34 19.04 0.26
C PRO A 25 -23.05 19.43 1.71
N ILE A 26 -22.33 18.57 2.41
CA ILE A 26 -21.66 18.97 3.62
C ILE A 26 -20.49 19.84 3.19
N THR A 27 -20.65 21.16 3.25
CA THR A 27 -19.55 22.11 3.08
C THR A 27 -18.73 22.17 4.37
N TYR A 28 -17.56 21.53 4.39
CA TYR A 28 -16.50 21.76 5.38
C TYR A 28 -15.28 22.38 4.68
N ALA A 29 -14.68 23.38 5.34
CA ALA A 29 -13.35 23.87 4.98
C ALA A 29 -12.33 22.76 5.26
N GLY A 30 -11.63 22.29 4.22
CA GLY A 30 -10.62 21.25 4.30
C GLY A 30 -11.19 19.84 4.43
N VAL A 31 -11.74 19.29 3.34
CA VAL A 31 -11.94 17.83 3.25
C VAL A 31 -10.54 17.23 3.07
N GLU A 32 -9.93 16.79 4.17
CA GLU A 32 -8.94 15.71 4.07
C GLU A 32 -9.65 14.56 3.37
N GLN A 33 -9.13 14.13 2.22
CA GLN A 33 -9.71 13.01 1.49
C GLN A 33 -9.40 11.75 2.30
N PHE A 34 -10.29 11.41 3.25
CA PHE A 34 -10.14 10.21 4.06
C PHE A 34 -10.23 8.97 3.16
N CYS A 35 -9.26 8.08 3.33
CA CYS A 35 -9.15 6.85 2.57
C CYS A 35 -10.20 5.86 3.10
N GLU A 36 -11.32 5.70 2.40
CA GLU A 36 -12.40 4.79 2.79
C GLU A 36 -12.55 3.61 1.80
N PRO A 37 -12.76 2.39 2.32
CA PRO A 37 -12.96 1.24 1.47
C PRO A 37 -14.33 1.21 0.79
N ASN A 38 -14.37 0.66 -0.42
CA ASN A 38 -15.62 0.32 -1.09
C ASN A 38 -16.06 -1.09 -0.66
N LEU A 39 -17.16 -1.18 0.09
CA LEU A 39 -17.73 -2.46 0.52
C LEU A 39 -18.54 -3.15 -0.58
N ALA A 40 -18.75 -2.50 -1.73
CA ALA A 40 -19.29 -3.13 -2.92
C ALA A 40 -18.16 -3.86 -3.67
N ILE A 41 -18.24 -5.20 -3.68
CA ILE A 41 -17.23 -6.10 -4.27
C ILE A 41 -17.27 -6.17 -5.81
N ASN A 42 -17.75 -5.12 -6.50
CA ASN A 42 -17.96 -5.10 -7.96
C ASN A 42 -17.36 -3.87 -8.64
N ASP A 43 -16.49 -3.13 -7.95
CA ASP A 43 -15.85 -1.94 -8.49
C ASP A 43 -14.85 -2.29 -9.60
N LYS A 44 -14.67 -1.34 -10.53
CA LYS A 44 -13.71 -1.39 -11.62
C LYS A 44 -12.75 -0.21 -11.61
N ASN A 45 -13.01 0.81 -10.78
CA ASN A 45 -12.18 2.00 -10.65
C ASN A 45 -10.98 1.71 -9.75
N LEU A 46 -9.82 2.27 -10.10
CA LEU A 46 -8.66 2.21 -9.22
C LEU A 46 -9.01 2.87 -7.88
N ASN A 47 -8.95 2.10 -6.80
CA ASN A 47 -9.14 2.61 -5.45
C ASN A 47 -8.04 2.06 -4.52
N GLY A 48 -7.03 2.89 -4.23
CA GLY A 48 -5.94 2.55 -3.31
C GLY A 48 -6.41 2.22 -1.89
N CYS A 49 -7.62 2.64 -1.52
CA CYS A 49 -8.25 2.39 -0.22
C CYS A 49 -9.07 1.10 -0.18
N SER A 50 -9.27 0.43 -1.31
CA SER A 50 -10.22 -0.69 -1.41
C SER A 50 -9.63 -1.88 -2.15
N ASN A 51 -8.54 -2.41 -1.61
CA ASN A 51 -7.86 -3.56 -2.18
C ASN A 51 -8.40 -4.88 -1.64
N LEU A 52 -8.33 -5.90 -2.47
CA LEU A 52 -8.75 -7.26 -2.16
C LEU A 52 -7.54 -8.21 -2.25
N PRO A 53 -7.52 -9.31 -1.46
CA PRO A 53 -6.50 -10.34 -1.53
C PRO A 53 -6.73 -11.27 -2.75
N VAL A 54 -7.05 -10.70 -3.91
CA VAL A 54 -7.22 -11.38 -5.20
C VAL A 54 -6.60 -10.51 -6.28
N LEU A 55 -6.10 -11.12 -7.35
CA LEU A 55 -5.74 -10.40 -8.57
C LEU A 55 -7.01 -9.70 -9.07
N TYR A 56 -6.98 -8.38 -9.19
CA TYR A 56 -8.20 -7.62 -9.47
C TYR A 56 -7.86 -6.31 -10.19
N PRO A 57 -8.59 -5.92 -11.25
CA PRO A 57 -8.28 -4.67 -11.96
C PRO A 57 -8.27 -3.44 -11.04
N ALA A 58 -9.27 -3.31 -10.17
CA ALA A 58 -9.45 -2.14 -9.29
C ALA A 58 -8.42 -2.04 -8.15
N ASN A 59 -7.68 -3.12 -7.85
CA ASN A 59 -6.59 -3.06 -6.88
C ASN A 59 -5.50 -2.08 -7.32
N ASP A 60 -4.83 -1.50 -6.35
CA ASP A 60 -3.51 -0.89 -6.55
C ASP A 60 -2.57 -1.91 -7.21
N SER A 61 -1.76 -1.45 -8.17
CA SER A 61 -0.81 -2.30 -8.90
C SER A 61 0.17 -2.99 -7.95
N GLN A 62 0.55 -2.33 -6.85
CA GLN A 62 1.40 -2.88 -5.81
C GLN A 62 0.74 -4.06 -5.09
N THR A 63 -0.58 -4.03 -4.88
CA THR A 63 -1.33 -5.17 -4.34
C THR A 63 -1.23 -6.36 -5.27
N ASN A 64 -1.60 -6.20 -6.55
CA ASN A 64 -1.54 -7.30 -7.52
C ASN A 64 -0.12 -7.88 -7.66
N MET A 65 0.91 -7.02 -7.67
CA MET A 65 2.31 -7.45 -7.66
C MET A 65 2.66 -8.27 -6.42
N THR A 66 2.25 -7.83 -5.23
CA THR A 66 2.55 -8.52 -3.97
C THR A 66 1.90 -9.90 -3.92
N LEU A 67 0.65 -10.02 -4.38
CA LEU A 67 -0.05 -11.30 -4.47
C LEU A 67 0.66 -12.26 -5.43
N LEU A 68 1.08 -11.78 -6.61
CA LEU A 68 1.86 -12.57 -7.58
C LEU A 68 3.23 -12.99 -7.02
N LEU A 69 3.93 -12.09 -6.30
CA LEU A 69 5.20 -12.43 -5.64
C LEU A 69 5.02 -13.50 -4.55
N SER A 70 3.87 -13.51 -3.88
CA SER A 70 3.54 -14.56 -2.90
C SER A 70 3.27 -15.90 -3.58
N ASP A 71 2.53 -15.90 -4.69
CA ASP A 71 2.28 -17.12 -5.50
C ASP A 71 3.57 -17.68 -6.12
N LEU A 72 4.54 -16.82 -6.46
CA LEU A 72 5.90 -17.23 -6.87
C LEU A 72 6.74 -17.79 -5.70
N GLY A 73 6.23 -17.76 -4.46
CA GLY A 73 6.93 -18.23 -3.28
C GLY A 73 8.06 -17.31 -2.83
N LEU A 74 8.04 -16.03 -3.22
CA LEU A 74 9.08 -15.04 -2.89
C LEU A 74 8.68 -14.16 -1.71
N ALA A 75 7.38 -13.93 -1.52
CA ALA A 75 6.84 -13.09 -0.46
C ALA A 75 5.88 -13.83 0.49
N THR A 76 5.90 -13.43 1.75
CA THR A 76 4.86 -13.75 2.75
C THR A 76 4.16 -12.46 3.11
N ILE A 77 2.83 -12.46 3.10
CA ILE A 77 2.00 -11.31 3.48
C ILE A 77 1.43 -11.59 4.86
N LYS A 78 1.77 -10.78 5.85
CA LYS A 78 1.17 -10.88 7.18
C LYS A 78 -0.32 -10.51 7.11
N PRO A 79 -1.17 -11.11 7.96
CA PRO A 79 -2.57 -10.71 8.08
C PRO A 79 -2.73 -9.23 8.40
N MET A 80 -3.68 -8.58 7.74
CA MET A 80 -4.16 -7.25 8.13
C MET A 80 -4.96 -7.33 9.42
N THR A 81 -4.81 -6.29 10.22
CA THR A 81 -5.56 -6.10 11.46
C THR A 81 -6.74 -5.19 11.16
N ALA A 82 -7.95 -5.63 11.49
CA ALA A 82 -9.14 -4.80 11.43
C ALA A 82 -9.10 -3.71 12.50
N ASP A 83 -9.87 -2.64 12.29
CA ASP A 83 -10.06 -1.61 13.31
C ASP A 83 -10.62 -2.22 14.60
N ALA A 84 -10.04 -1.80 15.73
CA ALA A 84 -10.32 -2.43 17.02
C ALA A 84 -11.70 -2.10 17.58
N ASN A 85 -12.25 -0.93 17.25
CA ASN A 85 -13.47 -0.38 17.83
C ASN A 85 -14.58 -0.36 16.77
N LEU A 86 -15.78 -0.82 17.15
CA LEU A 86 -16.89 -0.97 16.21
C LEU A 86 -17.39 0.38 15.63
N TRP A 87 -17.45 1.42 16.45
CA TRP A 87 -18.15 2.67 16.10
C TRP A 87 -17.45 3.48 15.02
N ASP A 88 -16.13 3.48 15.05
CA ASP A 88 -15.22 4.19 14.15
C ASP A 88 -14.48 3.24 13.20
N ALA A 89 -14.86 1.95 13.15
CA ALA A 89 -14.30 1.00 12.20
C ALA A 89 -14.57 1.43 10.75
N VAL A 90 -13.53 1.86 10.06
CA VAL A 90 -13.49 2.12 8.62
C VAL A 90 -13.02 0.86 7.90
N TYR A 91 -11.96 0.22 8.41
CA TYR A 91 -11.33 -0.96 7.83
C TYR A 91 -11.63 -2.25 8.59
N GLY A 92 -11.87 -3.30 7.82
CA GLY A 92 -11.83 -4.69 8.26
C GLY A 92 -10.47 -5.31 7.98
N MET A 93 -10.42 -6.63 7.87
CA MET A 93 -9.27 -7.31 7.25
C MET A 93 -9.32 -7.15 5.71
N VAL A 94 -10.52 -7.12 5.14
CA VAL A 94 -10.78 -6.95 3.71
C VAL A 94 -12.09 -6.14 3.52
N PRO A 95 -12.14 -5.15 2.63
CA PRO A 95 -11.02 -4.61 1.84
C PRO A 95 -10.03 -3.83 2.70
N PHE A 96 -8.88 -3.49 2.12
CA PHE A 96 -7.77 -2.85 2.81
C PHE A 96 -7.05 -1.77 2.01
N ASP A 97 -6.36 -0.87 2.71
CA ASP A 97 -5.49 0.15 2.10
C ASP A 97 -4.17 -0.48 1.60
N ALA A 98 -3.81 -0.18 0.35
CA ALA A 98 -2.55 -0.59 -0.26
C ALA A 98 -1.32 -0.07 0.51
N ALA A 99 -1.41 1.11 1.16
CA ALA A 99 -0.31 1.72 1.89
C ALA A 99 0.20 0.82 3.04
N ASN A 100 -0.67 -0.01 3.61
CA ASN A 100 -0.32 -0.93 4.70
C ASN A 100 0.37 -2.20 4.20
N LEU A 101 0.27 -2.53 2.91
CA LEU A 101 0.71 -3.82 2.41
C LEU A 101 2.23 -3.98 2.42
N SER A 102 2.98 -2.90 2.13
CA SER A 102 4.44 -2.90 2.12
C SER A 102 5.02 -3.33 3.47
N SER A 103 4.52 -2.75 4.58
CA SER A 103 5.00 -3.06 5.94
C SER A 103 4.64 -4.47 6.41
N LEU A 104 3.59 -5.06 5.84
CA LEU A 104 3.14 -6.42 6.12
C LEU A 104 3.81 -7.48 5.24
N THR A 105 4.51 -7.05 4.20
CA THR A 105 5.17 -7.95 3.24
C THR A 105 6.58 -8.28 3.66
N GLN A 106 6.93 -9.56 3.64
CA GLN A 106 8.26 -10.05 4.02
C GLN A 106 8.85 -10.96 2.96
N ASN A 107 10.17 -10.92 2.84
CA ASN A 107 10.93 -11.86 2.05
C ASN A 107 10.77 -13.29 2.60
N LYS A 108 10.30 -14.21 1.76
CA LYS A 108 10.39 -15.65 2.02
C LYS A 108 11.78 -16.20 1.68
N MET A 109 12.42 -15.60 0.67
CA MET A 109 13.79 -15.89 0.27
C MET A 109 14.74 -14.81 0.81
N PRO A 110 15.77 -15.18 1.58
CA PRO A 110 16.62 -14.19 2.23
C PRO A 110 17.38 -13.37 1.19
N ASN A 111 17.31 -12.05 1.33
CA ASN A 111 18.12 -11.14 0.54
C ASN A 111 19.62 -11.42 0.82
N ARG A 112 20.45 -11.52 -0.23
CA ARG A 112 21.90 -11.76 -0.07
C ARG A 112 22.70 -10.48 0.17
N ARG A 113 22.07 -9.32 -0.02
CA ARG A 113 22.63 -8.06 0.49
C ARG A 113 22.60 -8.14 2.01
N LYS A 114 23.71 -7.77 2.66
CA LYS A 114 23.73 -7.63 4.12
C LYS A 114 22.76 -6.51 4.50
N LEU A 115 21.57 -6.89 4.96
CA LEU A 115 20.62 -6.00 5.62
C LEU A 115 21.26 -5.52 6.92
N LEU A 116 21.21 -4.22 7.15
CA LEU A 116 21.82 -3.58 8.31
C LEU A 116 20.70 -2.78 8.96
N GLU A 117 20.46 -3.04 10.25
CA GLU A 117 19.38 -2.42 11.00
C GLU A 117 19.49 -0.90 10.93
N ARG A 118 18.35 -0.24 10.73
CA ARG A 118 18.23 1.22 10.65
C ARG A 118 17.33 1.68 11.77
N ASN A 119 17.79 2.69 12.51
CA ASN A 119 17.00 3.35 13.54
C ASN A 119 16.38 4.66 13.05
N ASP A 120 16.86 5.23 11.94
CA ASP A 120 16.48 6.57 11.46
C ASP A 120 16.04 6.60 9.99
N THR A 121 15.16 7.56 9.69
CA THR A 121 14.75 7.90 8.32
C THR A 121 15.84 8.71 7.63
N VAL A 122 16.44 8.16 6.57
CA VAL A 122 17.49 8.83 5.80
C VAL A 122 16.92 9.38 4.50
N PHE A 123 16.89 10.70 4.35
CA PHE A 123 16.39 11.37 3.14
C PHE A 123 17.41 11.40 1.99
N ASP A 124 18.70 11.40 2.32
CA ASP A 124 19.78 11.42 1.33
C ASP A 124 20.34 10.00 1.13
N GLU A 125 20.06 9.39 -0.03
CA GLU A 125 20.43 8.00 -0.35
C GLU A 125 21.96 7.74 -0.18
N ARG A 126 22.82 8.75 -0.34
CA ARG A 126 24.28 8.56 -0.14
C ARG A 126 24.61 8.24 1.32
N CYS A 127 23.79 8.73 2.25
CA CYS A 127 23.94 8.57 3.69
C CYS A 127 23.37 7.26 4.23
N THR A 128 22.61 6.49 3.44
CA THR A 128 21.91 5.28 3.92
C THR A 128 22.83 4.23 4.54
N SER A 129 24.12 4.21 4.19
CA SER A 129 25.10 3.27 4.74
C SER A 129 26.03 3.88 5.79
N PHE A 130 25.76 5.08 6.30
CA PHE A 130 26.72 5.80 7.14
C PHE A 130 27.10 5.02 8.41
N ASP A 131 26.09 4.62 9.20
CA ASP A 131 26.30 3.90 10.47
C ASP A 131 26.83 2.49 10.26
N SER A 132 26.26 1.76 9.31
CA SER A 132 26.77 0.43 8.98
C SER A 132 28.21 0.46 8.47
N GLY A 133 28.60 1.51 7.76
CA GLY A 133 29.98 1.77 7.36
C GLY A 133 30.90 2.06 8.56
N ASN A 134 30.40 2.75 9.60
CA ASN A 134 31.11 2.95 10.86
C ASN A 134 31.44 1.61 11.52
N GLN A 135 30.44 0.74 11.67
CA GLN A 135 30.61 -0.57 12.28
C GLN A 135 31.60 -1.43 11.48
N ALA A 136 31.41 -1.54 10.16
CA ALA A 136 32.29 -2.33 9.31
C ALA A 136 33.75 -1.85 9.35
N PHE A 137 33.98 -0.54 9.30
CA PHE A 137 35.32 0.03 9.41
C PHE A 137 35.98 -0.29 10.76
N ASN A 138 35.26 -0.05 11.86
CA ASN A 138 35.78 -0.27 13.21
C ASN A 138 36.15 -1.75 13.42
N THR A 139 35.29 -2.67 12.99
CA THR A 139 35.58 -4.12 13.05
C THR A 139 36.84 -4.46 12.26
N GLN A 140 37.03 -3.88 11.08
CA GLN A 140 38.21 -4.19 10.26
C GLN A 140 39.50 -3.63 10.85
N VAL A 141 39.48 -2.39 11.36
CA VAL A 141 40.64 -1.81 12.07
C VAL A 141 41.01 -2.66 13.29
N GLN A 142 40.01 -3.11 14.07
CA GLN A 142 40.25 -3.95 15.25
C GLN A 142 40.89 -5.29 14.89
N ASN A 143 40.41 -5.94 13.83
CA ASN A 143 40.86 -7.26 13.41
C ASN A 143 42.19 -7.25 12.64
N ASN A 144 42.57 -6.12 12.05
CA ASN A 144 43.78 -6.03 11.24
C ASN A 144 45.04 -6.12 12.10
N LYS A 145 45.86 -7.16 11.87
CA LYS A 145 47.10 -7.41 12.63
C LYS A 145 48.27 -6.52 12.21
N ALA A 146 48.21 -5.93 11.01
CA ALA A 146 49.24 -5.03 10.50
C ALA A 146 49.13 -3.60 11.06
N ILE A 147 48.06 -3.30 11.80
CA ILE A 147 47.85 -2.00 12.46
C ILE A 147 48.29 -2.11 13.94
N PRO A 148 49.26 -1.32 14.41
CA PRO A 148 49.62 -1.24 15.82
C PRO A 148 48.45 -0.81 16.72
N ASN A 149 48.39 -1.31 17.95
CA ASN A 149 47.25 -1.06 18.87
C ASN A 149 46.99 0.44 19.10
N LEU A 150 48.02 1.27 19.23
CA LEU A 150 47.86 2.71 19.39
C LEU A 150 47.24 3.35 18.14
N GLU A 151 47.69 2.94 16.94
CA GLU A 151 47.17 3.44 15.67
C GLU A 151 45.72 2.98 15.41
N LYS A 152 45.33 1.79 15.89
CA LYS A 152 43.92 1.35 15.88
C LYS A 152 43.02 2.33 16.63
N GLN A 153 43.44 2.75 17.83
CA GLN A 153 42.66 3.70 18.64
C GLN A 153 42.53 5.06 17.94
N ILE A 154 43.59 5.51 17.27
CA ILE A 154 43.55 6.74 16.47
C ILE A 154 42.51 6.62 15.34
N LEU A 155 42.60 5.58 14.50
CA LEU A 155 41.67 5.40 13.37
C LEU A 155 40.20 5.29 13.82
N ILE A 156 39.94 4.58 14.92
CA ILE A 156 38.59 4.44 15.48
C ILE A 156 38.10 5.79 16.04
N SER A 157 38.98 6.56 16.70
CA SER A 157 38.66 7.89 17.18
C SER A 157 38.32 8.84 16.02
N GLU A 158 39.12 8.85 14.96
CA GLU A 158 38.82 9.64 13.76
C GLU A 158 37.50 9.24 13.11
N ARG A 159 37.20 7.93 13.00
CA ARG A 159 35.91 7.48 12.48
C ARG A 159 34.74 7.93 13.34
N LYS A 160 34.88 7.98 14.67
CA LYS A 160 33.84 8.45 15.59
C LYS A 160 33.53 9.95 15.45
N LYS A 161 34.47 10.76 14.98
CA LYS A 161 34.21 12.19 14.68
C LYS A 161 33.24 12.37 13.51
N MET A 162 33.07 11.34 12.66
CA MET A 162 32.05 11.28 11.63
C MET A 162 30.71 10.88 12.27
N ASN A 163 30.03 11.83 12.91
CA ASN A 163 28.79 11.57 13.66
C ASN A 163 27.51 11.75 12.83
N GLN A 164 27.52 12.62 11.81
CA GLN A 164 26.34 12.89 10.97
C GLN A 164 26.72 13.04 9.49
N CYS A 165 25.88 12.46 8.62
CA CYS A 165 25.99 12.66 7.18
C CYS A 165 25.27 13.95 6.77
N GLY A 166 25.92 14.80 5.96
CA GLY A 166 25.37 16.09 5.52
C GLY A 166 26.11 17.29 6.10
N ASP A 167 26.72 17.14 7.29
CA ASP A 167 27.63 18.13 7.84
C ASP A 167 28.97 18.10 7.11
N LYS A 168 29.66 19.24 7.08
CA LYS A 168 31.01 19.30 6.53
C LYS A 168 31.97 18.58 7.48
N ILE A 169 32.40 17.39 7.09
CA ILE A 169 33.37 16.61 7.85
C ILE A 169 34.79 17.00 7.42
N GLU A 170 35.68 17.27 8.37
CA GLU A 170 37.07 17.63 8.10
C GLU A 170 37.92 16.41 7.69
N LEU A 171 38.94 16.66 6.85
CA LEU A 171 39.89 15.63 6.47
C LEU A 171 40.88 15.34 7.59
N ILE A 172 41.27 14.08 7.71
CA ILE A 172 42.28 13.59 8.65
C ILE A 172 43.67 13.94 8.11
N ALA A 173 44.48 14.60 8.93
CA ALA A 173 45.89 14.80 8.67
C ALA A 173 46.65 13.47 8.79
N ILE A 174 47.23 12.99 7.68
CA ILE A 174 47.96 11.73 7.67
C ILE A 174 49.37 11.94 8.25
N ASN A 175 49.70 11.25 9.33
CA ASN A 175 51.04 11.28 9.90
C ASN A 175 52.00 10.37 9.10
N PRO A 176 53.10 10.89 8.55
CA PRO A 176 54.09 10.08 7.83
C PRO A 176 54.71 8.96 8.66
N ASN A 177 54.75 9.11 10.00
CA ASN A 177 55.34 8.14 10.93
C ASN A 177 54.42 6.96 11.25
N TRP A 178 53.14 7.00 10.86
CA TRP A 178 52.25 5.85 11.03
C TRP A 178 52.67 4.67 10.16
N SER A 179 52.29 3.45 10.55
CA SER A 179 52.49 2.28 9.68
C SER A 179 51.84 2.48 8.29
N ILE A 180 52.38 1.81 7.27
CA ILE A 180 51.87 1.89 5.89
C ILE A 180 50.37 1.57 5.87
N THR A 181 49.96 0.49 6.54
CA THR A 181 48.55 0.06 6.63
C THR A 181 47.69 1.13 7.30
N THR A 182 48.14 1.75 8.39
CA THR A 182 47.39 2.85 9.03
C THR A 182 47.22 4.05 8.11
N ARG A 183 48.25 4.45 7.37
CA ARG A 183 48.13 5.56 6.40
C ARG A 183 47.13 5.24 5.29
N GLN A 184 47.04 3.97 4.86
CA GLN A 184 46.06 3.52 3.87
C GLN A 184 44.63 3.56 4.44
N TYR A 185 44.42 3.11 5.68
CA TYR A 185 43.11 3.22 6.36
C TYR A 185 42.70 4.67 6.62
N ALA A 186 43.64 5.55 6.98
CA ALA A 186 43.38 6.99 7.10
C ALA A 186 43.01 7.61 5.74
N SER A 187 43.66 7.18 4.65
CA SER A 187 43.29 7.58 3.28
C SER A 187 41.89 7.12 2.90
N TYR A 188 41.50 5.91 3.30
CA TYR A 188 40.12 5.41 3.11
C TYR A 188 39.10 6.26 3.85
N LEU A 189 39.40 6.69 5.08
CA LEU A 189 38.55 7.62 5.83
C LEU A 189 38.43 8.97 5.10
N ASN A 190 39.53 9.54 4.61
CA ASN A 190 39.51 10.77 3.81
C ASN A 190 38.67 10.63 2.53
N ALA A 191 38.78 9.50 1.82
CA ALA A 191 37.92 9.22 0.66
C ALA A 191 36.43 9.15 1.04
N SER A 192 36.12 8.55 2.19
CA SER A 192 34.76 8.43 2.72
C SER A 192 34.20 9.79 3.16
N ILE A 193 35.03 10.62 3.79
CA ILE A 193 34.70 12.01 4.14
C ILE A 193 34.36 12.80 2.88
N LEU A 194 35.21 12.72 1.85
CA LEU A 194 34.97 13.39 0.57
C LEU A 194 33.67 12.92 -0.09
N PHE A 195 33.37 11.62 -0.04
CA PHE A 195 32.11 11.06 -0.53
C PHE A 195 30.89 11.66 0.21
N TYR A 196 30.92 11.68 1.54
CA TYR A 196 29.83 12.26 2.34
C TYR A 196 29.75 13.79 2.25
N ASN A 197 30.84 14.47 1.89
CA ASN A 197 30.84 15.89 1.56
C ASN A 197 30.45 16.18 0.09
N SER A 198 29.95 15.18 -0.67
CA SER A 198 29.62 15.30 -2.11
C SER A 198 30.81 15.64 -3.03
N ASN A 199 32.05 15.57 -2.57
CA ASN A 199 33.23 15.73 -3.43
C ASN A 199 33.63 14.39 -4.07
N TYR A 200 32.78 13.92 -4.97
CA TYR A 200 32.94 12.61 -5.60
C TYR A 200 34.21 12.50 -6.44
N SER A 201 34.61 13.56 -7.15
CA SER A 201 35.84 13.57 -7.95
C SER A 201 37.08 13.30 -7.10
N ALA A 202 37.19 13.93 -5.92
CA ALA A 202 38.35 13.71 -5.05
C ALA A 202 38.28 12.33 -4.37
N ALA A 203 37.10 11.91 -3.93
CA ALA A 203 36.88 10.57 -3.37
C ALA A 203 37.28 9.46 -4.36
N THR A 204 36.86 9.57 -5.63
CA THR A 204 37.19 8.62 -6.69
C THR A 204 38.69 8.48 -6.90
N LYS A 205 39.46 9.58 -6.88
CA LYS A 205 40.93 9.52 -7.00
C LYS A 205 41.57 8.70 -5.89
N ILE A 206 41.18 8.94 -4.63
CA ILE A 206 41.73 8.21 -3.49
C ILE A 206 41.30 6.74 -3.51
N TYR A 207 40.02 6.45 -3.74
CA TYR A 207 39.55 5.06 -3.83
C TYR A 207 40.24 4.29 -4.95
N THR A 208 40.50 4.92 -6.11
CA THR A 208 41.22 4.29 -7.23
C THR A 208 42.60 3.82 -6.79
N VAL A 209 43.37 4.66 -6.09
CA VAL A 209 44.68 4.28 -5.55
C VAL A 209 44.55 3.16 -4.52
N LEU A 210 43.52 3.20 -3.67
CA LEU A 210 43.30 2.15 -2.68
C LEU A 210 42.89 0.79 -3.29
N THR A 211 42.47 0.74 -4.57
CA THR A 211 42.24 -0.54 -5.26
C THR A 211 43.52 -1.29 -5.62
N THR A 212 44.69 -0.68 -5.44
CA THR A 212 45.99 -1.30 -5.78
C THR A 212 46.81 -1.70 -4.55
N VAL A 213 46.28 -1.52 -3.33
CA VAL A 213 46.99 -1.87 -2.09
C VAL A 213 46.88 -3.38 -1.81
N GLU A 214 47.77 -3.88 -0.95
CA GLU A 214 47.82 -5.29 -0.55
C GLU A 214 46.73 -5.69 0.44
N ASP A 215 46.24 -4.74 1.26
CA ASP A 215 45.17 -5.01 2.20
C ASP A 215 43.88 -5.40 1.47
N ALA A 216 43.46 -6.67 1.61
CA ALA A 216 42.36 -7.23 0.86
C ALA A 216 41.02 -6.50 1.12
N TRP A 217 40.78 -6.05 2.35
CA TRP A 217 39.56 -5.34 2.69
C TRP A 217 39.53 -3.95 2.05
N LEU A 218 40.62 -3.19 2.17
CA LEU A 218 40.73 -1.88 1.53
C LEU A 218 40.61 -1.98 0.02
N LYS A 219 41.25 -2.98 -0.59
CA LYS A 219 41.24 -3.22 -2.03
C LYS A 219 39.82 -3.43 -2.56
N GLU A 220 39.10 -4.41 -1.99
CA GLU A 220 37.74 -4.75 -2.41
C GLU A 220 36.75 -3.62 -2.07
N THR A 221 36.81 -3.09 -0.86
CA THR A 221 35.86 -2.07 -0.40
C THR A 221 36.02 -0.78 -1.20
N SER A 222 37.25 -0.41 -1.56
CA SER A 222 37.49 0.76 -2.41
C SER A 222 36.96 0.54 -3.82
N GLN A 223 37.13 -0.65 -4.40
CA GLN A 223 36.52 -1.00 -5.69
C GLN A 223 34.99 -0.90 -5.64
N TYR A 224 34.36 -1.36 -4.56
CA TYR A 224 32.92 -1.18 -4.36
C TYR A 224 32.53 0.29 -4.17
N MET A 225 33.33 1.09 -3.46
CA MET A 225 33.07 2.53 -3.30
C MET A 225 33.21 3.32 -4.60
N LEU A 226 33.98 2.83 -5.59
CA LEU A 226 33.98 3.41 -6.94
C LEU A 226 32.61 3.32 -7.62
N ILE A 227 31.86 2.23 -7.41
CA ILE A 227 30.46 2.12 -7.87
C ILE A 227 29.61 3.24 -7.26
N ARG A 228 29.69 3.43 -5.94
CA ARG A 228 28.86 4.41 -5.24
C ARG A 228 29.22 5.86 -5.59
N THR A 229 30.50 6.18 -5.69
CA THR A 229 30.97 7.53 -6.05
C THR A 229 30.58 7.90 -7.47
N SER A 230 30.73 6.97 -8.43
CA SER A 230 30.31 7.19 -9.82
C SER A 230 28.78 7.27 -9.97
N LEU A 231 28.01 6.46 -9.23
CA LEU A 231 26.54 6.59 -9.17
C LEU A 231 26.13 7.99 -8.74
N ASN A 232 26.65 8.46 -7.61
CA ASN A 232 26.25 9.76 -7.06
C ASN A 232 26.75 10.92 -7.95
N SER A 233 27.90 10.77 -8.61
CA SER A 233 28.37 11.73 -9.61
C SER A 233 27.40 11.83 -10.79
N ALA A 234 26.93 10.71 -11.34
CA ALA A 234 25.95 10.70 -12.42
C ALA A 234 24.59 11.23 -11.95
N TYR A 235 24.11 10.78 -10.80
CA TYR A 235 22.83 11.16 -10.23
C TYR A 235 22.73 12.68 -9.98
N ALA A 236 23.77 13.29 -9.42
CA ALA A 236 23.82 14.73 -9.13
C ALA A 236 23.68 15.62 -10.38
N THR A 237 23.92 15.09 -11.59
CA THR A 237 23.73 15.86 -12.83
C THR A 237 22.26 16.03 -13.24
N GLY A 238 21.38 15.18 -12.72
CA GLY A 238 19.94 15.21 -13.06
C GLY A 238 19.02 15.54 -11.90
N VAL A 239 19.54 15.89 -10.72
CA VAL A 239 18.74 16.21 -9.53
C VAL A 239 18.64 17.72 -9.35
N ASP A 240 17.44 18.23 -9.11
CA ASP A 240 17.25 19.65 -8.78
C ASP A 240 17.32 19.94 -7.27
N LYS A 241 17.09 21.20 -6.90
CA LYS A 241 17.15 21.67 -5.51
C LYS A 241 16.04 21.10 -4.60
N TYR A 242 14.99 20.50 -5.17
CA TYR A 242 13.88 19.89 -4.44
C TYR A 242 13.99 18.36 -4.38
N GLY A 243 14.99 17.77 -5.05
CA GLY A 243 15.21 16.33 -5.08
C GLY A 243 14.55 15.63 -6.27
N ASP A 244 13.92 16.38 -7.17
CA ASP A 244 13.31 15.82 -8.38
C ASP A 244 14.39 15.38 -9.36
N VAL A 245 14.17 14.23 -9.99
CA VAL A 245 15.15 13.60 -10.89
C VAL A 245 14.71 13.71 -12.34
N TYR A 246 15.45 14.49 -13.12
CA TYR A 246 15.26 14.66 -14.55
C TYR A 246 16.21 13.74 -15.32
N LEU A 247 15.68 12.61 -15.79
CA LEU A 247 16.48 11.58 -16.47
C LEU A 247 17.21 12.10 -17.73
N ASP A 248 16.65 13.08 -18.43
CA ASP A 248 17.28 13.70 -19.62
C ASP A 248 18.54 14.51 -19.29
N ASN A 249 18.69 14.95 -18.04
CA ASN A 249 19.85 15.73 -17.59
C ASN A 249 20.99 14.84 -17.10
N ILE A 250 20.78 13.52 -16.99
CA ILE A 250 21.79 12.59 -16.51
C ILE A 250 22.95 12.51 -17.53
N ASN A 251 24.16 12.82 -17.06
CA ASN A 251 25.37 12.74 -17.85
C ASN A 251 25.69 11.28 -18.24
N GLN A 252 25.62 10.99 -19.53
CA GLN A 252 25.77 9.64 -20.07
C GLN A 252 27.18 9.06 -19.90
N ASN A 253 28.23 9.89 -19.90
CA ASN A 253 29.60 9.43 -19.68
C ASN A 253 29.81 8.98 -18.23
N LEU A 254 29.30 9.74 -17.26
CA LEU A 254 29.35 9.37 -15.84
C LEU A 254 28.50 8.13 -15.57
N LEU A 255 27.33 8.02 -16.22
CA LEU A 255 26.47 6.84 -16.11
C LEU A 255 27.14 5.58 -16.69
N LYS A 256 27.82 5.70 -17.84
CA LYS A 256 28.63 4.62 -18.40
C LYS A 256 29.74 4.21 -17.45
N GLN A 257 30.47 5.16 -16.87
CA GLN A 257 31.53 4.89 -15.89
C GLN A 257 30.97 4.14 -14.67
N PHE A 258 29.78 4.51 -14.19
CA PHE A 258 29.10 3.80 -13.12
C PHE A 258 28.81 2.34 -13.47
N LEU A 259 28.24 2.06 -14.64
CA LEU A 259 27.96 0.69 -15.09
C LEU A 259 29.27 -0.11 -15.30
N ASP A 260 30.32 0.52 -15.83
CA ASP A 260 31.64 -0.10 -16.00
C ASP A 260 32.25 -0.48 -14.64
N ASN A 261 32.11 0.37 -13.61
CA ASN A 261 32.58 0.08 -12.25
C ASN A 261 31.84 -1.13 -11.62
N ILE A 262 30.54 -1.29 -11.89
CA ILE A 262 29.79 -2.48 -11.44
C ILE A 262 30.40 -3.74 -12.08
N ASN A 263 30.58 -3.71 -13.41
CA ASN A 263 31.13 -4.86 -14.14
C ASN A 263 32.55 -5.19 -13.70
N ALA A 264 33.39 -4.18 -13.48
CA ALA A 264 34.75 -4.35 -12.97
C ALA A 264 34.75 -5.01 -11.59
N TYR A 265 33.90 -4.57 -10.67
CA TYR A 265 33.77 -5.18 -9.35
C TYR A 265 33.30 -6.64 -9.43
N LEU A 266 32.23 -6.91 -10.18
CA LEU A 266 31.67 -8.27 -10.29
C LEU A 266 32.64 -9.25 -10.97
N LYS A 267 33.49 -8.77 -11.88
CA LYS A 267 34.55 -9.56 -12.52
C LYS A 267 35.72 -9.83 -11.57
N ALA A 268 36.17 -8.82 -10.83
CA ALA A 268 37.31 -8.94 -9.92
C ALA A 268 36.95 -9.71 -8.64
N TYR A 269 35.72 -9.56 -8.15
CA TYR A 269 35.23 -10.11 -6.89
C TYR A 269 33.93 -10.90 -7.08
N PRO A 270 33.92 -12.00 -7.85
CA PRO A 270 32.70 -12.76 -8.12
C PRO A 270 32.11 -13.38 -6.84
N ASN A 271 32.90 -13.56 -5.79
CA ASN A 271 32.48 -14.02 -4.46
C ASN A 271 32.70 -12.95 -3.37
N GLY A 272 32.82 -11.69 -3.77
CA GLY A 272 33.08 -10.58 -2.86
C GLY A 272 31.96 -10.33 -1.86
N GLN A 273 32.28 -9.56 -0.82
CA GLN A 273 31.36 -9.17 0.24
C GLN A 273 30.15 -8.36 -0.27
N TYR A 274 30.31 -7.62 -1.37
CA TYR A 274 29.32 -6.67 -1.87
C TYR A 274 28.61 -7.13 -3.16
N VAL A 275 28.79 -8.38 -3.61
CA VAL A 275 28.27 -8.87 -4.92
C VAL A 275 26.78 -8.68 -5.12
N ALA A 276 25.95 -8.94 -4.12
CA ALA A 276 24.51 -8.75 -4.20
C ALA A 276 24.15 -7.26 -4.33
N SER A 277 24.83 -6.40 -3.58
CA SER A 277 24.62 -4.94 -3.63
C SER A 277 25.11 -4.35 -4.95
N ALA A 278 26.30 -4.73 -5.40
CA ALA A 278 26.88 -4.31 -6.67
C ALA A 278 25.99 -4.68 -7.85
N ARG A 279 25.42 -5.91 -7.87
CA ARG A 279 24.44 -6.28 -8.88
C ARG A 279 23.14 -5.48 -8.76
N GLY A 280 22.64 -5.26 -7.54
CA GLY A 280 21.44 -4.45 -7.30
C GLY A 280 21.52 -3.04 -7.91
N PHE A 281 22.71 -2.43 -7.89
CA PHE A 281 22.95 -1.13 -8.53
C PHE A 281 22.70 -1.10 -10.05
N MET A 282 22.69 -2.26 -10.73
CA MET A 282 22.32 -2.32 -12.14
C MET A 282 20.91 -1.80 -12.38
N ARG A 283 19.94 -2.10 -11.50
CA ARG A 283 18.55 -1.60 -11.65
C ARG A 283 18.50 -0.07 -11.63
N ARG A 284 19.24 0.57 -10.73
CA ARG A 284 19.38 2.03 -10.70
C ARG A 284 20.00 2.56 -11.99
N GLY A 285 21.05 1.91 -12.50
CA GLY A 285 21.68 2.31 -13.76
C GLY A 285 20.78 2.18 -14.98
N PHE A 286 19.98 1.12 -15.05
CA PHE A 286 19.02 0.91 -16.14
C PHE A 286 17.86 1.90 -16.09
N TRP A 287 17.37 2.24 -14.90
CA TRP A 287 16.41 3.34 -14.73
C TRP A 287 16.99 4.68 -15.18
N LEU A 288 18.20 5.05 -14.71
CA LEU A 288 18.85 6.31 -15.07
C LEU A 288 19.19 6.41 -16.57
N SER A 289 19.40 5.29 -17.25
CA SER A 289 19.67 5.25 -18.71
C SER A 289 18.40 5.13 -19.55
N LYS A 290 17.20 5.18 -18.95
CA LYS A 290 15.92 4.95 -19.64
C LYS A 290 15.84 3.58 -20.36
N ARG A 291 16.66 2.61 -19.96
CA ARG A 291 16.71 1.25 -20.50
C ARG A 291 15.74 0.34 -19.77
N GLN A 292 14.45 0.59 -20.00
CA GLN A 292 13.36 -0.19 -19.39
C GLN A 292 13.50 -1.69 -19.68
N ASP A 293 13.94 -2.05 -20.88
CA ASP A 293 14.22 -3.43 -21.28
C ASP A 293 15.22 -4.12 -20.35
N LEU A 294 16.33 -3.44 -20.04
CA LEU A 294 17.36 -3.98 -19.15
C LEU A 294 16.90 -4.01 -17.68
N LEU A 295 16.14 -3.00 -17.25
CA LEU A 295 15.56 -2.95 -15.90
C LEU A 295 14.61 -4.12 -15.65
N VAL A 296 13.66 -4.34 -16.57
CA VAL A 296 12.70 -5.46 -16.50
C VAL A 296 13.47 -6.78 -16.53
N ASN A 297 14.43 -6.95 -17.44
CA ASN A 297 15.22 -8.18 -17.53
C ASN A 297 16.01 -8.49 -16.26
N GLU A 298 16.60 -7.50 -15.60
CA GLU A 298 17.30 -7.71 -14.33
C GLU A 298 16.33 -8.10 -13.21
N ILE A 299 15.16 -7.47 -13.12
CA ILE A 299 14.13 -7.86 -12.13
C ILE A 299 13.67 -9.30 -12.40
N VAL A 300 13.33 -9.64 -13.65
CA VAL A 300 12.92 -11.00 -14.03
C VAL A 300 14.00 -12.03 -13.72
N TRP A 301 15.27 -11.71 -14.00
CA TRP A 301 16.37 -12.59 -13.65
C TRP A 301 16.44 -12.83 -12.14
N GLN A 302 16.29 -11.79 -11.33
CA GLN A 302 16.30 -11.88 -9.87
C GLN A 302 15.13 -12.73 -9.34
N LEU A 303 13.91 -12.53 -9.87
CA LEU A 303 12.72 -13.31 -9.50
C LEU A 303 12.91 -14.81 -9.81
N LYS A 304 13.61 -15.14 -10.91
CA LYS A 304 13.90 -16.53 -11.33
C LYS A 304 15.11 -17.15 -10.65
N ASN A 305 15.93 -16.36 -9.95
CA ASN A 305 17.17 -16.82 -9.33
C ASN A 305 17.25 -16.47 -7.83
N PRO A 306 16.24 -16.77 -7.00
CA PRO A 306 16.16 -16.30 -5.62
C PRO A 306 17.21 -16.90 -4.68
N THR A 307 17.83 -18.02 -5.06
CA THR A 307 18.91 -18.65 -4.27
C THR A 307 20.30 -18.14 -4.62
N SER A 308 20.43 -17.40 -5.72
CA SER A 308 21.70 -16.90 -6.23
C SER A 308 22.41 -15.99 -5.23
N LYS A 309 23.75 -16.03 -5.18
CA LYS A 309 24.56 -15.10 -4.37
C LYS A 309 24.38 -13.62 -4.76
N PHE A 310 23.86 -13.36 -5.96
CA PHE A 310 23.56 -12.01 -6.40
C PHE A 310 22.12 -11.55 -6.10
N TYR A 311 21.31 -12.41 -5.45
CA TYR A 311 19.92 -12.13 -5.16
C TYR A 311 19.78 -10.94 -4.19
N ASN A 312 19.05 -9.89 -4.57
CA ASN A 312 18.97 -8.67 -3.77
C ASN A 312 17.61 -7.95 -3.74
N LEU A 313 16.52 -8.65 -4.05
CA LEU A 313 15.18 -8.06 -4.00
C LEU A 313 14.64 -8.01 -2.56
N GLU A 314 14.03 -6.87 -2.20
CA GLU A 314 13.23 -6.72 -0.98
C GLU A 314 11.76 -6.71 -1.37
N MET A 315 10.99 -7.70 -0.91
CA MET A 315 9.58 -7.87 -1.31
C MET A 315 8.68 -6.75 -0.80
N SER A 316 9.04 -6.08 0.31
CA SER A 316 8.30 -4.93 0.83
C SER A 316 8.43 -3.68 -0.05
N GLU A 317 9.53 -3.55 -0.79
CA GLU A 317 9.84 -2.35 -1.58
C GLU A 317 9.70 -2.56 -3.09
N LEU A 318 9.87 -3.79 -3.55
CA LEU A 318 9.91 -4.12 -4.98
C LEU A 318 8.64 -3.71 -5.74
N PRO A 319 7.41 -3.91 -5.22
CA PRO A 319 6.20 -3.44 -5.90
C PRO A 319 6.24 -1.93 -6.16
N ALA A 320 6.63 -1.12 -5.16
CA ALA A 320 6.75 0.32 -5.31
C ALA A 320 7.90 0.73 -6.25
N GLU A 321 9.02 -0.01 -6.26
CA GLU A 321 10.10 0.18 -7.23
C GLU A 321 9.60 -0.05 -8.66
N ILE A 322 8.87 -1.15 -8.90
CA ILE A 322 8.34 -1.49 -10.23
C ILE A 322 7.31 -0.46 -10.69
N ASP A 323 6.36 -0.12 -9.82
CA ASP A 323 5.31 0.86 -10.13
C ASP A 323 5.93 2.19 -10.61
N ARG A 324 6.83 2.77 -9.79
CA ARG A 324 7.43 4.07 -10.05
C ARG A 324 8.49 4.07 -11.17
N ARG A 325 9.25 2.98 -11.32
CA ARG A 325 10.46 2.96 -12.19
C ARG A 325 10.23 2.20 -13.49
N VAL A 326 9.22 1.34 -13.55
CA VAL A 326 8.84 0.62 -14.77
C VAL A 326 7.54 1.19 -15.33
N PHE A 327 6.43 1.12 -14.59
CA PHE A 327 5.10 1.46 -15.12
C PHE A 327 4.88 2.96 -15.31
N ASP A 328 5.26 3.78 -14.32
CA ASP A 328 5.16 5.25 -14.38
C ASP A 328 6.34 5.93 -15.12
N SER A 329 7.21 5.14 -15.72
CA SER A 329 8.38 5.66 -16.43
C SER A 329 7.97 6.38 -17.73
N SER A 330 8.58 7.54 -17.99
CA SER A 330 8.43 8.22 -19.29
C SER A 330 9.03 7.42 -20.46
N ALA A 331 9.87 6.43 -20.18
CA ALA A 331 10.42 5.50 -21.16
C ALA A 331 9.62 4.19 -21.27
N PHE A 332 8.40 4.14 -20.72
CA PHE A 332 7.58 2.93 -20.75
C PHE A 332 7.27 2.47 -22.18
N ASN A 333 7.55 1.20 -22.46
CA ASN A 333 7.18 0.53 -23.70
C ASN A 333 6.74 -0.90 -23.38
N VAL A 334 5.45 -1.19 -23.60
CA VAL A 334 4.85 -2.51 -23.35
C VAL A 334 5.59 -3.65 -24.06
N ASN A 335 6.23 -3.39 -25.21
CA ASN A 335 6.98 -4.42 -25.92
C ASN A 335 8.18 -4.95 -25.14
N ASN A 336 8.65 -4.24 -24.12
CA ASN A 336 9.72 -4.71 -23.22
C ASN A 336 9.22 -5.69 -22.16
N LEU A 337 7.90 -5.80 -21.95
CA LEU A 337 7.33 -6.74 -21.00
C LEU A 337 7.20 -8.11 -21.66
N LYS A 338 8.11 -9.04 -21.33
CA LYS A 338 8.14 -10.40 -21.89
C LYS A 338 7.87 -11.50 -20.87
N ASP A 339 7.76 -11.15 -19.59
CA ASP A 339 7.53 -12.11 -18.51
C ASP A 339 6.07 -12.06 -18.03
N PRO A 340 5.44 -13.22 -17.77
CA PRO A 340 4.06 -13.30 -17.26
C PRO A 340 3.77 -12.42 -16.04
N PHE A 341 4.75 -12.24 -15.14
CA PHE A 341 4.58 -11.40 -13.96
C PHE A 341 4.26 -9.94 -14.35
N PHE A 342 5.07 -9.35 -15.24
CA PHE A 342 4.87 -7.96 -15.66
C PHE A 342 3.64 -7.79 -16.55
N LEU A 343 3.39 -8.76 -17.43
CA LEU A 343 2.24 -8.73 -18.33
C LEU A 343 0.92 -8.85 -17.56
N ALA A 344 0.82 -9.74 -16.58
CA ALA A 344 -0.39 -9.87 -15.78
C ALA A 344 -0.72 -8.58 -15.00
N VAL A 345 0.28 -7.91 -14.45
CA VAL A 345 0.10 -6.62 -13.77
C VAL A 345 -0.35 -5.55 -14.76
N TYR A 346 0.35 -5.43 -15.89
CA TYR A 346 0.00 -4.50 -16.96
C TYR A 346 -1.44 -4.71 -17.46
N ASP A 347 -1.81 -5.97 -17.73
CA ASP A 347 -3.12 -6.35 -18.24
C ASP A 347 -4.22 -5.98 -17.25
N LEU A 348 -4.06 -6.30 -15.95
CA LEU A 348 -5.02 -5.92 -14.91
C LEU A 348 -5.15 -4.39 -14.79
N MET A 349 -4.04 -3.63 -14.86
CA MET A 349 -4.08 -2.16 -14.89
C MET A 349 -4.85 -1.63 -16.10
N HIS A 350 -4.75 -2.31 -17.25
CA HIS A 350 -5.44 -1.94 -18.49
C HIS A 350 -6.84 -2.58 -18.63
N MET A 351 -7.34 -3.25 -17.58
CA MET A 351 -8.75 -3.68 -17.47
C MET A 351 -9.56 -2.79 -16.52
N ARG A 352 -8.93 -1.76 -15.91
CA ARG A 352 -9.57 -0.79 -15.03
C ARG A 352 -10.59 0.06 -15.79
N GLU A 353 -11.56 0.60 -15.07
CA GLU A 353 -12.37 1.72 -15.54
C GLU A 353 -11.60 3.02 -15.33
N SER A 354 -11.64 3.91 -16.32
CA SER A 354 -11.01 5.23 -16.24
C SER A 354 -11.83 6.22 -17.05
N SER A 355 -12.07 7.39 -16.48
CA SER A 355 -12.71 8.52 -17.14
C SER A 355 -11.74 9.37 -17.98
N SER A 356 -10.45 9.01 -18.02
CA SER A 356 -9.46 9.72 -18.82
C SER A 356 -9.74 9.56 -20.32
N GLU A 357 -9.82 10.67 -21.04
CA GLU A 357 -10.15 10.70 -22.48
C GLU A 357 -9.18 9.85 -23.33
N ASN A 358 -7.92 9.75 -22.89
CA ASN A 358 -6.86 9.01 -23.57
C ASN A 358 -6.73 7.56 -23.13
N TYR A 359 -7.45 7.15 -22.07
CA TYR A 359 -7.38 5.77 -21.60
C TYR A 359 -8.12 4.83 -22.56
N ARG A 360 -7.47 3.72 -22.90
CA ARG A 360 -8.07 2.63 -23.67
C ARG A 360 -7.77 1.32 -22.95
N PRO A 361 -8.80 0.56 -22.55
CA PRO A 361 -8.58 -0.77 -22.01
C PRO A 361 -7.83 -1.65 -23.00
N ILE A 362 -7.08 -2.64 -22.51
CA ILE A 362 -6.47 -3.64 -23.36
C ILE A 362 -7.54 -4.35 -24.19
N SER A 363 -7.33 -4.49 -25.50
CA SER A 363 -8.27 -5.22 -26.36
C SER A 363 -8.11 -6.73 -26.23
N TRP A 364 -9.18 -7.46 -26.57
CA TRP A 364 -9.14 -8.93 -26.62
C TRP A 364 -8.02 -9.45 -27.52
N THR A 365 -7.81 -8.84 -28.69
CA THR A 365 -6.74 -9.21 -29.63
C THR A 365 -5.35 -8.99 -29.04
N GLN A 366 -5.13 -7.85 -28.37
CA GLN A 366 -3.85 -7.55 -27.71
C GLN A 366 -3.56 -8.54 -26.58
N LEU A 367 -4.55 -8.85 -25.73
CA LEU A 367 -4.41 -9.86 -24.68
C LEU A 367 -4.07 -11.23 -25.28
N ASN A 368 -4.81 -11.66 -26.32
CA ASN A 368 -4.59 -12.97 -26.94
C ASN A 368 -3.24 -13.11 -27.65
N ALA A 369 -2.68 -12.02 -28.14
CA ALA A 369 -1.33 -12.02 -28.73
C ALA A 369 -0.23 -12.37 -27.70
N GLN A 370 -0.51 -12.25 -26.40
CA GLN A 370 0.45 -12.55 -25.34
C GLN A 370 0.52 -14.05 -24.97
N LYS A 371 -0.36 -14.90 -25.52
CA LYS A 371 -0.52 -16.31 -25.13
C LYS A 371 0.80 -17.09 -25.03
N GLU A 372 1.70 -16.94 -26.00
CA GLU A 372 2.99 -17.65 -26.03
C GLU A 372 3.94 -17.23 -24.89
N LEU A 373 3.82 -15.99 -24.41
CA LEU A 373 4.61 -15.48 -23.28
C LEU A 373 4.16 -16.11 -21.94
N PHE A 374 2.90 -16.55 -21.87
CA PHE A 374 2.33 -17.25 -20.72
C PHE A 374 2.42 -18.78 -20.77
N LYS A 375 3.21 -19.36 -21.69
CA LYS A 375 3.31 -20.83 -21.82
C LYS A 375 3.71 -21.56 -20.52
N THR A 376 4.45 -20.89 -19.62
CA THR A 376 4.83 -21.43 -18.31
C THR A 376 3.79 -21.17 -17.21
N GLN A 377 2.80 -20.30 -17.46
CA GLN A 377 1.72 -19.94 -16.54
C GLN A 377 0.37 -19.85 -17.28
N PRO A 378 -0.08 -20.93 -17.96
CA PRO A 378 -1.28 -20.90 -18.79
C PRO A 378 -2.56 -20.63 -17.98
N GLU A 379 -2.59 -21.03 -16.71
CA GLU A 379 -3.72 -20.78 -15.81
C GLU A 379 -3.89 -19.30 -15.47
N LEU A 380 -2.78 -18.58 -15.26
CA LEU A 380 -2.80 -17.13 -15.06
C LEU A 380 -3.35 -16.42 -16.30
N PHE A 381 -2.95 -16.86 -17.49
CA PHE A 381 -3.44 -16.30 -18.74
C PHE A 381 -4.94 -16.55 -18.94
N GLN A 382 -5.43 -17.76 -18.66
CA GLN A 382 -6.87 -18.05 -18.71
C GLN A 382 -7.66 -17.19 -17.73
N TYR A 383 -7.12 -16.97 -16.54
CA TYR A 383 -7.72 -16.04 -15.57
C TYR A 383 -7.79 -14.61 -16.12
N LEU A 384 -6.73 -14.09 -16.75
CA LEU A 384 -6.74 -12.77 -17.38
C LEU A 384 -7.76 -12.68 -18.52
N GLN A 385 -7.96 -13.75 -19.29
CA GLN A 385 -9.02 -13.82 -20.31
C GLN A 385 -10.42 -13.77 -19.66
N ALA A 386 -10.65 -14.51 -18.58
CA ALA A 386 -11.90 -14.47 -17.82
C ALA A 386 -12.17 -13.05 -17.26
N ALA A 387 -11.15 -12.44 -16.66
CA ALA A 387 -11.22 -11.08 -16.14
C ALA A 387 -11.53 -10.07 -17.25
N HIS A 388 -10.87 -10.18 -18.41
CA HIS A 388 -11.16 -9.31 -19.55
C HIS A 388 -12.62 -9.40 -20.02
N LEU A 389 -13.12 -10.63 -20.19
CA LEU A 389 -14.51 -10.87 -20.58
C LEU A 389 -15.48 -10.26 -19.56
N PHE A 390 -15.20 -10.40 -18.28
CA PHE A 390 -16.04 -9.87 -17.21
C PHE A 390 -15.99 -8.34 -17.10
N PHE A 391 -14.79 -7.77 -17.00
CA PHE A 391 -14.60 -6.34 -16.68
C PHE A 391 -14.67 -5.43 -17.91
N VAL A 392 -14.10 -5.85 -19.04
CA VAL A 392 -13.99 -5.01 -20.25
C VAL A 392 -15.14 -5.26 -21.21
N GLN A 393 -15.45 -6.53 -21.50
CA GLN A 393 -16.49 -6.87 -22.48
C GLN A 393 -17.89 -7.02 -21.88
N ASN A 394 -18.03 -7.02 -20.54
CA ASN A 394 -19.30 -7.28 -19.84
C ASN A 394 -19.97 -8.61 -20.24
N LYS A 395 -19.18 -9.64 -20.55
CA LYS A 395 -19.61 -10.97 -20.98
C LYS A 395 -19.41 -12.01 -19.88
N ALA A 396 -20.12 -11.84 -18.76
CA ALA A 396 -19.96 -12.69 -17.57
C ALA A 396 -20.22 -14.19 -17.85
N GLN A 397 -21.21 -14.52 -18.69
CA GLN A 397 -21.49 -15.91 -19.08
C GLN A 397 -20.32 -16.55 -19.85
N GLU A 398 -19.67 -15.81 -20.75
CA GLU A 398 -18.51 -16.30 -21.51
C GLU A 398 -17.28 -16.43 -20.61
N ALA A 399 -17.10 -15.49 -19.66
CA ALA A 399 -16.00 -15.52 -18.70
C ALA A 399 -15.96 -16.84 -17.88
N GLN A 400 -17.14 -17.39 -17.55
CA GLN A 400 -17.26 -18.66 -16.82
C GLN A 400 -16.54 -19.82 -17.53
N ASN A 401 -16.46 -19.81 -18.87
CA ASN A 401 -15.81 -20.87 -19.65
C ASN A 401 -14.28 -20.88 -19.50
N TYR A 402 -13.70 -19.79 -19.04
CA TYR A 402 -12.25 -19.63 -18.82
C TYR A 402 -11.84 -19.93 -17.37
N LEU A 403 -12.81 -20.21 -16.49
CA LEU A 403 -12.54 -20.59 -15.09
C LEU A 403 -12.47 -22.12 -14.92
N PRO A 404 -11.62 -22.65 -14.02
CA PRO A 404 -11.50 -24.10 -13.81
C PRO A 404 -12.82 -24.74 -13.37
N LYS A 405 -13.30 -25.80 -14.05
CA LYS A 405 -14.61 -26.42 -13.71
C LYS A 405 -14.66 -27.07 -12.33
N ALA A 406 -13.52 -27.59 -11.83
CA ALA A 406 -13.43 -28.19 -10.51
C ALA A 406 -13.40 -27.11 -9.40
N ASN A 407 -13.72 -27.49 -8.16
CA ASN A 407 -13.46 -26.64 -7.01
C ASN A 407 -11.94 -26.50 -6.85
N ALA A 408 -11.40 -25.38 -7.35
CA ALA A 408 -9.99 -25.05 -7.18
C ALA A 408 -9.68 -25.02 -5.68
N LYS A 409 -8.52 -25.58 -5.30
CA LYS A 409 -8.02 -25.38 -3.94
C LYS A 409 -7.73 -23.88 -3.79
N ASN A 410 -8.19 -23.22 -2.73
CA ASN A 410 -7.80 -21.85 -2.38
C ASN A 410 -6.39 -21.80 -1.76
N SER A 411 -5.40 -22.35 -2.47
CA SER A 411 -4.01 -22.51 -1.99
C SER A 411 -3.05 -21.43 -2.51
N SER A 412 -3.47 -20.65 -3.51
CA SER A 412 -2.75 -19.52 -4.09
C SER A 412 -3.72 -18.34 -4.28
N TYR A 413 -3.19 -17.13 -4.44
CA TYR A 413 -3.99 -15.95 -4.75
C TYR A 413 -4.62 -16.03 -6.14
N LEU A 414 -3.96 -16.62 -7.14
CA LEU A 414 -4.58 -16.91 -8.44
C LEU A 414 -5.84 -17.76 -8.30
N GLN A 415 -5.77 -18.86 -7.54
CA GLN A 415 -6.94 -19.72 -7.31
C GLN A 415 -8.04 -19.03 -6.52
N LEU A 416 -7.66 -18.23 -5.51
CA LEU A 416 -8.62 -17.39 -4.78
C LEU A 416 -9.30 -16.37 -5.71
N SER A 417 -8.56 -15.81 -6.66
CA SER A 417 -9.07 -14.87 -7.67
C SER A 417 -10.07 -15.51 -8.62
N GLN A 418 -9.83 -16.76 -9.02
CA GLN A 418 -10.78 -17.54 -9.83
C GLN A 418 -12.07 -17.86 -9.06
N ILE A 419 -11.96 -18.24 -7.78
CA ILE A 419 -13.10 -18.49 -6.88
C ILE A 419 -13.92 -17.21 -6.73
N PHE A 420 -13.24 -16.09 -6.47
CA PHE A 420 -13.90 -14.81 -6.31
C PHE A 420 -14.59 -14.35 -7.61
N LEU A 421 -13.92 -14.43 -8.76
CA LEU A 421 -14.51 -14.06 -10.05
C LEU A 421 -15.73 -14.94 -10.39
N ARG A 422 -15.73 -16.22 -10.01
CA ARG A 422 -16.93 -17.07 -10.15
C ARG A 422 -18.12 -16.52 -9.38
N GLY A 423 -17.92 -16.14 -8.12
CA GLY A 423 -19.00 -15.57 -7.35
C GLY A 423 -19.47 -14.23 -7.92
N GLN A 424 -18.56 -13.37 -8.42
CA GLN A 424 -18.94 -12.15 -9.14
C GLN A 424 -19.73 -12.42 -10.43
N ILE A 425 -19.43 -13.51 -11.15
CA ILE A 425 -20.23 -13.96 -12.28
C ILE A 425 -21.64 -14.36 -11.79
N LEU A 426 -21.75 -15.14 -10.71
CA LEU A 426 -23.06 -15.51 -10.14
C LEU A 426 -23.88 -14.28 -9.71
N GLU A 427 -23.25 -13.24 -9.17
CA GLU A 427 -23.93 -11.96 -8.87
C GLU A 427 -24.51 -11.28 -10.12
N LYS A 428 -23.88 -11.47 -11.29
CA LYS A 428 -24.28 -10.79 -12.54
C LYS A 428 -25.31 -11.56 -13.36
N ILE A 429 -25.21 -12.89 -13.40
CA ILE A 429 -26.02 -13.73 -14.31
C ILE A 429 -26.92 -14.74 -13.57
N GLY A 430 -26.76 -14.89 -12.26
CA GLY A 430 -27.51 -15.84 -11.43
C GLY A 430 -28.69 -15.20 -10.70
N GLN A 431 -29.49 -16.04 -10.05
CA GLN A 431 -30.43 -15.57 -9.03
C GLN A 431 -29.63 -15.14 -7.79
N PRO A 432 -30.02 -14.05 -7.10
CA PRO A 432 -29.30 -13.57 -5.90
C PRO A 432 -29.07 -14.66 -4.85
N GLN A 433 -30.03 -15.58 -4.67
CA GLN A 433 -29.88 -16.70 -3.74
C GLN A 433 -28.70 -17.61 -4.07
N ASN A 434 -28.42 -17.85 -5.35
CA ASN A 434 -27.32 -18.72 -5.77
C ASN A 434 -25.96 -18.09 -5.42
N ALA A 435 -25.83 -16.76 -5.59
CA ALA A 435 -24.62 -16.04 -5.22
C ALA A 435 -24.41 -16.04 -3.70
N GLU A 436 -25.47 -15.80 -2.93
CA GLU A 436 -25.41 -15.88 -1.47
C GLU A 436 -25.00 -17.28 -0.98
N GLU A 437 -25.64 -18.34 -1.47
CA GLU A 437 -25.28 -19.72 -1.11
C GLU A 437 -23.83 -20.02 -1.46
N TYR A 438 -23.38 -19.57 -2.63
CA TYR A 438 -21.99 -19.69 -3.05
C TYR A 438 -21.03 -19.00 -2.07
N TRP A 439 -21.29 -17.74 -1.71
CA TRP A 439 -20.44 -17.01 -0.75
C TRP A 439 -20.46 -17.63 0.63
N ARG A 440 -21.61 -18.09 1.09
CA ARG A 440 -21.77 -18.80 2.36
C ARG A 440 -20.94 -20.10 2.37
N GLN A 441 -20.93 -20.82 1.25
CA GLN A 441 -20.10 -22.01 1.04
C GLN A 441 -18.60 -21.68 1.00
N GLN A 442 -18.19 -20.58 0.37
CA GLN A 442 -16.78 -20.17 0.34
C GLN A 442 -16.30 -19.69 1.71
N LEU A 443 -17.12 -18.94 2.44
CA LEU A 443 -16.84 -18.50 3.80
C LEU A 443 -16.59 -19.68 4.74
N ALA A 444 -17.38 -20.76 4.63
CA ALA A 444 -17.18 -21.98 5.40
C ALA A 444 -15.87 -22.73 5.08
N GLN A 445 -15.28 -22.47 3.90
CA GLN A 445 -14.03 -23.09 3.42
C GLN A 445 -12.81 -22.15 3.53
N ALA A 446 -12.98 -20.95 4.08
CA ALA A 446 -11.90 -19.99 4.27
C ALA A 446 -10.82 -20.57 5.20
N LYS A 447 -9.55 -20.50 4.76
CA LYS A 447 -8.41 -21.07 5.50
C LYS A 447 -7.67 -20.08 6.39
N ASP A 448 -7.79 -18.80 6.06
CA ASP A 448 -7.09 -17.71 6.74
C ASP A 448 -7.99 -16.47 6.85
N SER A 449 -7.49 -15.45 7.53
CA SER A 449 -8.23 -14.21 7.77
C SER A 449 -8.49 -13.40 6.51
N TYR A 450 -7.64 -13.48 5.48
CA TYR A 450 -7.85 -12.79 4.21
C TYR A 450 -8.98 -13.42 3.41
N GLN A 451 -8.98 -14.75 3.29
CA GLN A 451 -10.06 -15.49 2.64
C GLN A 451 -11.38 -15.28 3.38
N ARG A 452 -11.35 -15.35 4.72
CA ARG A 452 -12.53 -15.10 5.54
C ARG A 452 -13.06 -13.69 5.32
N GLY A 453 -12.20 -12.68 5.45
CA GLY A 453 -12.58 -11.28 5.24
C GLY A 453 -13.17 -11.04 3.84
N LEU A 454 -12.53 -11.58 2.80
CA LEU A 454 -13.01 -11.46 1.42
C LEU A 454 -14.43 -12.02 1.25
N PHE A 455 -14.68 -13.23 1.76
CA PHE A 455 -16.00 -13.86 1.62
C PHE A 455 -17.04 -13.27 2.57
N GLU A 456 -16.66 -12.74 3.73
CA GLU A 456 -17.56 -11.95 4.57
C GLU A 456 -18.01 -10.67 3.85
N THR A 457 -17.09 -9.94 3.21
CA THR A 457 -17.41 -8.73 2.44
C THR A 457 -18.32 -9.03 1.25
N ALA A 458 -18.10 -10.17 0.58
CA ALA A 458 -18.97 -10.61 -0.50
C ALA A 458 -20.39 -10.99 -0.01
N LEU A 459 -20.46 -11.69 1.13
CA LEU A 459 -21.72 -12.18 1.69
C LEU A 459 -22.54 -11.10 2.40
N SER A 460 -21.89 -10.09 3.00
CA SER A 460 -22.55 -9.16 3.92
C SER A 460 -23.72 -8.41 3.30
N ASN A 461 -23.62 -8.03 2.03
CA ASN A 461 -24.69 -7.27 1.38
C ASN A 461 -25.98 -8.09 1.23
N HIS A 462 -25.88 -9.39 0.93
CA HIS A 462 -27.03 -10.28 0.87
C HIS A 462 -27.74 -10.39 2.22
N LEU A 463 -26.97 -10.57 3.30
CA LEU A 463 -27.50 -10.70 4.66
C LEU A 463 -28.11 -9.38 5.16
N ALA A 464 -27.47 -8.26 4.82
CA ALA A 464 -27.92 -6.94 5.20
C ALA A 464 -29.25 -6.57 4.51
N ILE A 465 -29.38 -6.85 3.21
CA ILE A 465 -30.64 -6.63 2.46
C ILE A 465 -31.79 -7.45 3.06
N LYS A 466 -31.52 -8.68 3.51
CA LYS A 466 -32.50 -9.54 4.20
C LYS A 466 -32.78 -9.15 5.65
N GLN A 467 -32.09 -8.14 6.19
CA GLN A 467 -32.22 -7.73 7.59
C GLN A 467 -31.91 -8.88 8.58
N ASP A 468 -30.99 -9.80 8.22
CA ASP A 468 -30.56 -10.88 9.10
C ASP A 468 -29.56 -10.38 10.14
N TYR A 469 -30.06 -9.63 11.13
CA TYR A 469 -29.23 -9.04 12.18
C TYR A 469 -28.40 -10.08 12.94
N SER A 470 -28.91 -11.32 13.06
CA SER A 470 -28.25 -12.40 13.79
C SER A 470 -26.92 -12.80 13.19
N ALA A 471 -26.74 -12.60 11.88
CA ALA A 471 -25.49 -12.89 11.19
C ALA A 471 -24.36 -11.90 11.52
N PHE A 472 -24.68 -10.71 12.05
CA PHE A 472 -23.73 -9.64 12.35
C PHE A 472 -23.38 -9.52 13.84
N ILE A 473 -23.99 -10.31 14.72
CA ILE A 473 -23.82 -10.16 16.18
C ILE A 473 -23.44 -11.43 16.91
N GLY A 474 -22.89 -11.22 18.11
CA GLY A 474 -22.54 -12.29 19.03
C GLY A 474 -21.27 -13.04 18.69
N LYS A 475 -20.91 -13.98 19.58
CA LYS A 475 -19.63 -14.73 19.52
C LYS A 475 -19.52 -15.68 18.32
N LYS A 476 -20.63 -15.96 17.64
CA LYS A 476 -20.71 -16.85 16.46
C LYS A 476 -21.27 -16.12 15.23
N ALA A 477 -21.12 -14.79 15.18
CA ALA A 477 -21.51 -14.01 14.01
C ALA A 477 -20.87 -14.60 12.75
N GLN A 478 -21.63 -14.65 11.66
CA GLN A 478 -21.10 -15.07 10.37
C GLN A 478 -20.22 -13.96 9.80
N ILE A 479 -20.64 -12.71 10.00
CA ILE A 479 -19.90 -11.50 9.65
C ILE A 479 -19.22 -10.99 10.93
N THR A 480 -17.91 -11.16 10.99
CA THR A 480 -17.07 -10.83 12.15
C THR A 480 -16.29 -9.53 11.97
N GLN A 481 -16.13 -9.04 10.75
CA GLN A 481 -15.41 -7.79 10.49
C GLN A 481 -16.18 -6.57 11.07
N PRO A 482 -15.54 -5.76 11.94
CA PRO A 482 -16.19 -4.62 12.58
C PRO A 482 -16.75 -3.58 11.60
N ASN A 483 -16.04 -3.27 10.52
CA ASN A 483 -16.50 -2.33 9.49
C ASN A 483 -17.81 -2.80 8.82
N LEU A 484 -17.95 -4.10 8.55
CA LEU A 484 -19.17 -4.69 7.97
C LEU A 484 -20.32 -4.69 8.97
N GLN A 485 -20.05 -5.03 10.24
CA GLN A 485 -21.05 -4.95 11.32
C GLN A 485 -21.53 -3.50 11.52
N ARG A 486 -20.60 -2.54 11.54
CA ARG A 486 -20.90 -1.11 11.63
C ARG A 486 -21.73 -0.64 10.44
N ASN A 487 -21.36 -1.03 9.23
CA ASN A 487 -22.11 -0.65 8.02
C ASN A 487 -23.55 -1.17 8.09
N PHE A 488 -23.74 -2.43 8.49
CA PHE A 488 -25.07 -2.97 8.71
C PHE A 488 -25.85 -2.15 9.75
N ILE A 489 -25.30 -1.97 10.96
CA ILE A 489 -25.99 -1.29 12.06
C ILE A 489 -26.32 0.16 11.71
N THR A 490 -25.37 0.91 11.15
CA THR A 490 -25.49 2.37 11.00
C THR A 490 -26.17 2.78 9.69
N GLN A 491 -25.97 2.03 8.60
CA GLN A 491 -26.46 2.40 7.27
C GLN A 491 -27.70 1.60 6.86
N ILE A 492 -27.67 0.26 7.02
CA ILE A 492 -28.63 -0.63 6.35
C ILE A 492 -29.78 -1.10 7.27
N ALA A 493 -29.52 -1.32 8.56
CA ALA A 493 -30.47 -1.91 9.48
C ALA A 493 -31.74 -1.05 9.60
N ASP A 494 -32.89 -1.71 9.50
CA ASP A 494 -34.20 -1.11 9.74
C ASP A 494 -34.53 -1.01 11.24
N THR A 495 -35.66 -0.38 11.56
CA THR A 495 -36.13 -0.22 12.94
C THR A 495 -36.25 -1.54 13.69
N ASN A 496 -36.76 -2.60 13.06
CA ASN A 496 -36.99 -3.89 13.70
C ASN A 496 -35.66 -4.59 14.02
N SER A 497 -34.73 -4.60 13.08
CA SER A 497 -33.37 -5.11 13.27
C SER A 497 -32.65 -4.38 14.39
N LEU A 498 -32.72 -3.04 14.41
CA LEU A 498 -32.11 -2.22 15.46
C LEU A 498 -32.70 -2.52 16.84
N GLN A 499 -34.02 -2.63 16.97
CA GLN A 499 -34.65 -2.99 18.25
C GLN A 499 -34.25 -4.39 18.72
N LYS A 500 -34.23 -5.38 17.81
CA LYS A 500 -33.78 -6.74 18.13
C LYS A 500 -32.30 -6.79 18.53
N LEU A 501 -31.45 -6.00 17.88
CA LEU A 501 -30.03 -5.85 18.23
C LEU A 501 -29.87 -5.33 19.67
N ILE A 502 -30.64 -4.31 20.05
CA ILE A 502 -30.61 -3.70 21.39
C ILE A 502 -31.04 -4.72 22.46
N GLN A 503 -32.13 -5.45 22.19
CA GLN A 503 -32.74 -6.39 23.13
C GLN A 503 -32.01 -7.73 23.24
N SER A 504 -31.27 -8.13 22.20
CA SER A 504 -30.57 -9.42 22.17
C SER A 504 -29.51 -9.56 23.28
N GLU A 505 -29.49 -10.72 23.93
CA GLU A 505 -28.43 -11.10 24.87
C GLU A 505 -27.12 -11.44 24.16
N GLN A 506 -27.15 -11.72 22.86
CA GLN A 506 -25.96 -12.05 22.08
C GLN A 506 -25.18 -10.79 21.65
N SER A 507 -25.86 -9.64 21.54
CA SER A 507 -25.21 -8.38 21.18
C SER A 507 -24.26 -7.92 22.29
N ASN A 508 -23.04 -7.54 21.91
CA ASN A 508 -22.11 -6.92 22.85
C ASN A 508 -22.49 -5.45 23.11
N ILE A 509 -21.83 -4.81 24.08
CA ILE A 509 -22.15 -3.44 24.48
C ILE A 509 -21.97 -2.42 23.34
N ASP A 510 -20.94 -2.59 22.51
CA ASP A 510 -20.65 -1.68 21.39
C ASP A 510 -21.71 -1.78 20.30
N GLN A 511 -22.15 -3.00 19.98
CA GLN A 511 -23.24 -3.27 19.05
C GLN A 511 -24.55 -2.65 19.55
N LYS A 512 -24.86 -2.80 20.84
CA LYS A 512 -26.05 -2.18 21.46
C LYS A 512 -25.98 -0.66 21.40
N GLN A 513 -24.85 -0.07 21.76
CA GLN A 513 -24.68 1.40 21.76
C GLN A 513 -24.77 1.97 20.34
N ALA A 514 -24.15 1.34 19.35
CA ALA A 514 -24.26 1.73 17.95
C ALA A 514 -25.72 1.63 17.44
N ALA A 515 -26.43 0.58 17.83
CA ALA A 515 -27.84 0.41 17.47
C ALA A 515 -28.75 1.45 18.15
N ILE A 516 -28.54 1.75 19.43
CA ILE A 516 -29.27 2.80 20.17
C ILE A 516 -29.05 4.15 19.48
N TYR A 517 -27.80 4.54 19.25
CA TYR A 517 -27.47 5.79 18.58
C TYR A 517 -28.15 5.90 17.22
N THR A 518 -28.05 4.83 16.41
CA THR A 518 -28.61 4.82 15.05
C THR A 518 -30.13 4.92 15.09
N LEU A 519 -30.79 4.18 15.98
CA LEU A 519 -32.25 4.20 16.11
C LEU A 519 -32.78 5.56 16.58
N LEU A 520 -32.10 6.19 17.54
CA LEU A 520 -32.41 7.55 17.99
C LEU A 520 -32.21 8.59 16.89
N SER A 521 -31.11 8.49 16.15
CA SER A 521 -30.83 9.39 15.03
C SER A 521 -31.86 9.24 13.90
N LYS A 522 -32.10 8.00 13.44
CA LYS A 522 -33.09 7.70 12.38
C LYS A 522 -34.49 8.13 12.78
N SER A 523 -34.91 7.87 14.03
CA SER A 523 -36.24 8.27 14.50
C SER A 523 -36.45 9.79 14.48
N LEU A 524 -35.43 10.58 14.86
CA LEU A 524 -35.52 12.05 14.74
C LEU A 524 -35.56 12.52 13.28
N VAL A 525 -34.66 11.99 12.43
CA VAL A 525 -34.57 12.37 11.01
C VAL A 525 -35.89 12.06 10.27
N HIS A 526 -36.52 10.94 10.59
CA HIS A 526 -37.78 10.52 9.98
C HIS A 526 -39.03 10.99 10.75
N GLN A 527 -38.88 11.88 11.75
CA GLN A 527 -39.98 12.43 12.57
C GLN A 527 -40.83 11.35 13.27
N GLN A 528 -40.24 10.21 13.60
CA GLN A 528 -40.85 9.12 14.35
C GLN A 528 -40.68 9.34 15.85
N PHE A 529 -41.33 10.38 16.38
CA PHE A 529 -41.15 10.85 17.76
C PHE A 529 -41.54 9.80 18.83
N GLU A 530 -42.57 9.01 18.59
CA GLU A 530 -42.94 7.89 19.47
C GLU A 530 -41.84 6.83 19.53
N LEU A 531 -41.26 6.48 18.39
CA LEU A 531 -40.13 5.55 18.33
C LEU A 531 -38.91 6.12 19.06
N PHE A 532 -38.64 7.42 18.92
CA PHE A 532 -37.57 8.08 19.67
C PHE A 532 -37.79 7.93 21.17
N LYS A 533 -38.99 8.25 21.67
CA LYS A 533 -39.32 8.16 23.10
C LYS A 533 -39.14 6.74 23.64
N GLN A 534 -39.60 5.74 22.91
CA GLN A 534 -39.40 4.34 23.27
C GLN A 534 -37.92 3.95 23.28
N SER A 535 -37.17 4.40 22.27
CA SER A 535 -35.76 4.04 22.12
C SER A 535 -34.85 4.75 23.12
N HIS A 536 -35.24 5.95 23.58
CA HIS A 536 -34.50 6.75 24.55
C HIS A 536 -34.38 6.03 25.90
N ALA A 537 -35.37 5.19 26.25
CA ALA A 537 -35.33 4.35 27.44
C ALA A 537 -34.15 3.35 27.46
N PHE A 538 -33.53 3.05 26.31
CA PHE A 538 -32.36 2.17 26.22
C PHE A 538 -31.02 2.88 26.45
N MET A 539 -31.01 4.21 26.62
CA MET A 539 -29.79 4.99 26.82
C MET A 539 -29.04 4.57 28.09
N PRO A 540 -27.69 4.54 28.06
CA PRO A 540 -26.91 4.24 29.26
C PRO A 540 -27.09 5.34 30.30
N LYS A 541 -27.12 4.96 31.58
CA LYS A 541 -27.29 5.92 32.70
C LYS A 541 -26.23 7.03 32.72
N ASN A 542 -25.02 6.74 32.24
CA ASN A 542 -23.91 7.68 32.13
C ASN A 542 -23.77 8.30 30.72
N ALA A 543 -24.84 8.37 29.93
CA ALA A 543 -24.82 8.90 28.56
C ALA A 543 -24.16 10.29 28.42
N MET A 544 -24.17 11.13 29.47
CA MET A 544 -23.48 12.44 29.49
C MET A 544 -21.96 12.35 29.28
N GLN A 545 -21.35 11.19 29.55
CA GLN A 545 -19.91 10.97 29.37
C GLN A 545 -19.53 10.60 27.94
N TYR A 546 -20.50 10.17 27.13
CA TYR A 546 -20.28 9.70 25.76
C TYR A 546 -20.35 10.88 24.79
N LYS A 547 -19.26 11.65 24.68
CA LYS A 547 -19.14 12.86 23.83
C LYS A 547 -18.36 12.58 22.54
N GLY A 548 -18.35 11.33 22.07
CA GLY A 548 -17.48 10.89 20.97
C GLY A 548 -16.01 11.19 21.26
N TYR A 549 -15.26 11.65 20.25
CA TYR A 549 -13.84 12.02 20.38
C TYR A 549 -13.56 13.07 21.48
N ASN A 550 -14.56 13.89 21.84
CA ASN A 550 -14.48 14.90 22.89
C ASN A 550 -14.75 14.35 24.30
N SER A 551 -14.81 13.03 24.46
CA SER A 551 -15.02 12.40 25.78
C SER A 551 -13.78 12.57 26.65
N ASP A 552 -14.01 12.90 27.93
CA ASP A 552 -12.96 13.05 28.93
C ASP A 552 -12.27 11.71 29.26
N ASN A 553 -12.98 10.59 29.10
CA ASN A 553 -12.44 9.24 29.24
C ASN A 553 -12.01 8.68 27.86
N GLU A 554 -10.73 8.31 27.74
CA GLU A 554 -10.14 7.70 26.53
C GLU A 554 -10.95 6.49 26.02
N GLN A 555 -11.49 5.66 26.91
CA GLN A 555 -12.27 4.47 26.52
C GLN A 555 -13.61 4.80 25.84
N LEU A 556 -14.08 6.04 25.98
CA LEU A 556 -15.33 6.52 25.40
C LEU A 556 -15.14 7.30 24.10
N LYS A 557 -13.90 7.62 23.72
CA LYS A 557 -13.63 8.41 22.51
C LYS A 557 -14.09 7.75 21.23
N ASN A 558 -13.99 6.42 21.19
CA ASN A 558 -14.36 5.59 20.04
C ASN A 558 -15.74 4.94 20.24
N LYS A 559 -16.63 5.62 21.00
CA LYS A 559 -18.03 5.22 21.21
C LYS A 559 -18.97 6.24 20.56
N PRO A 560 -20.23 5.86 20.27
CA PRO A 560 -21.21 6.80 19.73
C PRO A 560 -21.41 8.00 20.68
N ASP A 561 -21.60 9.18 20.12
CA ASP A 561 -21.87 10.40 20.87
C ASP A 561 -23.32 10.45 21.37
N LEU A 562 -23.59 9.61 22.37
CA LEU A 562 -24.89 9.49 23.01
C LEU A 562 -25.28 10.76 23.78
N SER A 563 -24.31 11.62 24.12
CA SER A 563 -24.58 12.89 24.81
C SER A 563 -25.45 13.86 23.98
N ASN A 564 -25.46 13.71 22.66
CA ASN A 564 -26.32 14.49 21.77
C ASN A 564 -27.82 14.32 22.07
N PHE A 565 -28.25 13.18 22.60
CA PHE A 565 -29.67 12.89 22.84
C PHE A 565 -30.19 13.32 24.21
N ILE A 566 -29.34 13.95 25.01
CA ILE A 566 -29.64 14.44 26.37
C ILE A 566 -29.26 15.91 26.55
N ARG A 567 -28.85 16.58 25.45
CA ARG A 567 -28.44 17.97 25.47
C ARG A 567 -29.57 18.88 25.93
N ASN A 568 -29.29 19.68 26.95
CA ASN A 568 -30.17 20.73 27.44
C ASN A 568 -29.81 22.07 26.77
N GLY A 569 -30.71 22.60 25.96
CA GLY A 569 -30.53 23.88 25.25
C GLY A 569 -30.92 25.12 26.06
N ALA A 570 -31.18 24.99 27.37
CA ALA A 570 -31.69 26.09 28.20
C ALA A 570 -30.75 27.32 28.25
N ASN A 571 -29.46 27.14 27.98
CA ASN A 571 -28.43 28.17 28.05
C ASN A 571 -27.52 28.18 26.80
N ILE A 572 -28.09 28.26 25.59
CA ILE A 572 -27.27 28.40 24.37
C ILE A 572 -26.70 29.82 24.27
N THR A 573 -27.54 30.83 24.43
CA THR A 573 -27.15 32.24 24.68
C THR A 573 -28.22 32.90 25.58
N PRO A 574 -27.98 34.11 26.13
CA PRO A 574 -29.03 34.83 26.85
C PRO A 574 -30.33 35.04 26.03
N GLN A 575 -30.21 35.10 24.71
CA GLN A 575 -31.31 35.33 23.76
C GLN A 575 -31.87 34.04 23.12
N LEU A 576 -31.11 32.94 23.13
CA LEU A 576 -31.50 31.66 22.53
C LEU A 576 -31.59 30.58 23.61
N LYS A 577 -32.82 30.18 23.93
CA LYS A 577 -33.13 29.07 24.83
C LYS A 577 -33.92 28.02 24.06
N CYS A 578 -33.46 26.78 24.11
CA CYS A 578 -34.19 25.63 23.58
C CYS A 578 -34.53 24.69 24.73
N SER A 579 -35.76 24.19 24.76
CA SER A 579 -36.12 23.08 25.65
C SER A 579 -35.18 21.89 25.41
N ASN A 580 -34.99 21.05 26.44
CA ASN A 580 -34.25 19.81 26.23
C ASN A 580 -34.98 18.94 25.19
N LEU A 581 -34.21 18.09 24.50
CA LEU A 581 -34.70 17.31 23.37
C LEU A 581 -35.89 16.42 23.75
N GLU A 582 -35.86 15.79 24.93
CA GLU A 582 -36.93 14.93 25.42
C GLU A 582 -38.26 15.69 25.61
N THR A 583 -38.22 16.92 26.13
CA THR A 583 -39.40 17.78 26.28
C THR A 583 -39.98 18.13 24.91
N LEU A 584 -39.11 18.51 23.97
CA LEU A 584 -39.53 18.88 22.61
C LEU A 584 -40.19 17.69 21.90
N VAL A 585 -39.61 16.49 22.00
CA VAL A 585 -40.18 15.28 21.40
C VAL A 585 -41.54 14.94 22.01
N ASN A 586 -41.69 15.03 23.33
CA ASN A 586 -42.98 14.79 23.99
C ASN A 586 -44.06 15.79 23.55
N GLN A 587 -43.69 17.03 23.20
CA GLN A 587 -44.63 18.02 22.66
C GLN A 587 -45.08 17.69 21.23
N LEU A 588 -44.22 17.06 20.43
CA LEU A 588 -44.48 16.73 19.02
C LEU A 588 -45.21 15.40 18.82
N ILE A 589 -45.35 14.61 19.88
CA ILE A 589 -46.15 13.37 19.91
C ILE A 589 -47.64 13.67 20.01
N ASN A 590 -48.00 14.79 20.64
CA ASN A 590 -49.38 15.26 20.79
C ASN A 590 -49.76 16.17 19.62
#